data_AF-A0A1X6X7J9-F1
#
_entry.id   AF-A0A1X6X7J9-F1
#
_cell.length_a   1.000
_cell.length_b   1.000
_cell.length_c   1.000
_cell.angle_alpha   90.00
_cell.angle_beta   90.00
_cell.angle_gamma   90.00
#
_symmetry.space_group_name_H-M   'P 1'
#
loop_
_entity.id
_entity.type
_entity.pdbx_description
1 polymer ?
#
loop_
_entity_poly.entity_id
_entity_poly.type
_entity_poly.pdbx_seq_one_letter_code
_entity_poly.pdbx_strand_id
1 'polypeptide(L)'
;MSALPPSGETAPARARPPTLRAALSSSDNALNTVRLVLATLVIFGHVFPLGGFDAVVAGPFIYAGWHGAAVEGFFVISGYLILASAHRLALRAFLWRRFLRIYPGYAVALIVTAFVTAPLGTI
;
A
#
# COMPACT_ATOMS: atom_id res chain seq x y z
N MET A 1 -3.78 61.51 -26.39
CA MET A 1 -3.00 60.85 -25.31
C MET A 1 -3.99 60.30 -24.30
N SER A 2 -4.68 59.21 -24.64
CA SER A 2 -5.68 58.54 -23.79
C SER A 2 -5.14 57.17 -23.44
N ALA A 3 -5.05 56.91 -22.15
CA ALA A 3 -4.44 55.72 -21.57
C ALA A 3 -5.24 54.46 -21.92
N LEU A 4 -4.57 53.45 -22.46
CA LEU A 4 -5.09 52.08 -22.53
C LEU A 4 -5.14 51.50 -21.11
N PRO A 5 -6.29 50.97 -20.64
CA PRO A 5 -6.33 50.25 -19.38
C PRO A 5 -5.51 48.95 -19.49
N PRO A 6 -4.75 48.55 -18.46
CA PRO A 6 -4.02 47.29 -18.47
C PRO A 6 -4.99 46.11 -18.53
N SER A 7 -4.62 45.17 -19.40
CA SER A 7 -5.25 43.87 -19.65
C SER A 7 -5.75 43.21 -18.37
N GLY A 8 -7.04 42.84 -18.39
CA GLY A 8 -7.67 42.05 -17.34
C GLY A 8 -6.82 40.82 -17.00
N GLU A 9 -6.39 40.78 -15.75
CA GLU A 9 -5.84 39.60 -15.11
C GLU A 9 -6.95 38.53 -15.17
N THR A 10 -6.83 37.61 -16.11
CA THR A 10 -7.71 36.44 -16.18
C THR A 10 -7.45 35.61 -14.93
N ALA A 11 -8.27 35.81 -13.91
CA ALA A 11 -8.29 34.96 -12.73
C ALA A 11 -8.30 33.49 -13.19
N PRO A 12 -7.39 32.63 -12.70
CA PRO A 12 -7.26 31.28 -13.20
C PRO A 12 -8.61 30.57 -13.06
N ALA A 13 -9.16 30.14 -14.20
CA ALA A 13 -10.36 29.34 -14.24
C ALA A 13 -10.17 28.17 -13.27
N ARG A 14 -10.95 28.17 -12.19
CA ARG A 14 -10.81 27.25 -11.05
C ARG A 14 -10.91 25.82 -11.62
N ALA A 15 -9.75 25.16 -11.79
CA ALA A 15 -9.68 23.87 -12.48
C ALA A 15 -10.62 22.88 -11.78
N ARG A 16 -11.48 22.23 -12.56
CA ARG A 16 -12.44 21.25 -12.02
C ARG A 16 -11.64 20.16 -11.30
N PRO A 17 -12.04 19.74 -10.07
CA PRO A 17 -11.31 18.71 -9.36
C PRO A 17 -11.25 17.44 -10.22
N PRO A 18 -10.09 16.75 -10.27
CA PRO A 18 -9.91 15.57 -11.09
C PRO A 18 -10.95 14.51 -10.70
N THR A 19 -11.41 13.74 -11.70
CA THR A 19 -12.27 12.58 -11.41
C THR A 19 -11.51 11.57 -10.55
N LEU A 20 -12.23 10.77 -9.75
CA LEU A 20 -11.60 9.74 -8.91
C LEU A 20 -10.68 8.82 -9.72
N ARG A 21 -11.10 8.43 -10.93
CA ARG A 21 -10.27 7.65 -11.85
C ARG A 21 -8.98 8.37 -12.21
N ALA A 22 -9.05 9.65 -12.56
CA ALA A 22 -7.88 10.45 -12.89
C ALA A 22 -6.92 10.52 -11.69
N ALA A 23 -7.44 10.83 -10.50
CA ALA A 23 -6.65 10.90 -9.26
C ALA A 23 -5.97 9.56 -8.93
N LEU A 24 -6.67 8.43 -9.03
CA LEU A 24 -6.11 7.09 -8.73
C LEU A 24 -5.20 6.54 -9.83
N SER A 25 -5.30 7.06 -11.06
CA SER A 25 -4.45 6.64 -12.18
C SER A 25 -3.14 7.41 -12.29
N SER A 26 -3.06 8.59 -11.66
CA SER A 26 -1.85 9.40 -11.58
C SER A 26 -0.76 8.66 -10.82
N SER A 27 0.51 8.86 -11.18
CA SER A 27 1.64 8.42 -10.36
C SER A 27 1.78 9.21 -9.06
N ASP A 28 1.14 10.38 -8.97
CA ASP A 28 1.11 11.26 -7.81
C ASP A 28 -0.03 10.88 -6.86
N ASN A 29 0.04 9.66 -6.31
CA ASN A 29 -0.88 9.20 -5.28
C ASN A 29 -0.14 8.40 -4.19
N ALA A 30 -0.72 8.34 -3.00
CA ALA A 30 -0.13 7.66 -1.85
C ALA A 30 -0.59 6.20 -1.69
N LEU A 31 -1.16 5.56 -2.72
CA LEU A 31 -1.74 4.22 -2.58
C LEU A 31 -0.71 3.16 -2.15
N ASN A 32 0.55 3.29 -2.55
CA ASN A 32 1.60 2.39 -2.06
C ASN A 32 1.88 2.58 -0.57
N THR A 33 1.84 3.82 -0.08
CA THR A 33 2.01 4.14 1.35
C THR A 33 0.83 3.62 2.16
N VAL A 34 -0.41 3.82 1.69
CA VAL A 34 -1.61 3.26 2.33
C VAL A 34 -1.51 1.74 2.42
N ARG A 35 -1.04 1.07 1.35
CA ARG A 35 -0.78 -0.38 1.38
C ARG A 35 0.25 -0.77 2.44
N LEU A 36 1.33 0.01 2.59
CA LEU A 36 2.35 -0.24 3.61
C LEU A 36 1.75 -0.12 5.02
N VAL A 37 0.99 0.93 5.28
CA VAL A 37 0.30 1.12 6.57
C VAL A 37 -0.62 -0.06 6.86
N LEU A 38 -1.47 -0.44 5.90
CA LEU A 38 -2.38 -1.57 6.08
C LEU A 38 -1.63 -2.90 6.30
N ALA A 39 -0.57 -3.17 5.55
CA ALA A 39 0.25 -4.37 5.75
C ALA A 39 0.91 -4.39 7.14
N THR A 40 1.44 -3.26 7.61
CA THR A 40 2.01 -3.12 8.95
C THR A 40 0.95 -3.38 10.02
N LEU A 41 -0.24 -2.81 9.87
CA LEU A 41 -1.39 -3.05 10.74
C LEU A 41 -1.73 -4.55 10.82
N VAL A 42 -1.77 -5.25 9.69
CA VAL A 42 -1.98 -6.71 9.66
C VAL A 42 -0.88 -7.48 10.40
N ILE A 43 0.39 -7.12 10.17
CA ILE A 43 1.53 -7.77 10.84
C ILE A 43 1.41 -7.63 12.35
N PHE A 44 1.23 -6.40 12.86
CA PHE A 44 1.09 -6.17 14.30
C PHE A 44 -0.13 -6.88 14.90
N GLY A 45 -1.23 -6.98 14.16
CA GLY A 45 -2.40 -7.77 14.59
C GLY A 45 -2.10 -9.26 14.79
N HIS A 46 -1.15 -9.82 14.04
CA HIS A 46 -0.77 -11.23 14.14
C HIS A 46 0.42 -11.51 15.06
N VAL A 47 1.28 -10.53 15.35
CA VAL A 47 2.46 -10.72 16.23
C VAL A 47 2.08 -11.24 17.61
N PHE A 48 1.00 -10.73 18.21
CA PHE A 48 0.58 -11.12 19.55
C PHE A 48 0.04 -12.56 19.62
N PRO A 49 -0.99 -12.96 18.84
CA PRO A 49 -1.51 -14.34 18.85
C PRO A 49 -0.48 -15.38 18.43
N LEU A 50 0.39 -15.06 17.46
CA LEU A 50 1.41 -16.00 17.01
C LEU A 50 2.61 -16.08 17.98
N GLY A 51 2.88 -15.01 18.73
CA GLY A 51 3.95 -14.95 19.72
C GLY A 51 3.57 -15.48 21.10
N GLY A 52 2.30 -15.85 21.32
CA GLY A 52 1.81 -16.27 22.63
C GLY A 52 1.77 -15.14 23.67
N PHE A 53 1.75 -13.88 23.22
CA PHE A 53 1.74 -12.69 24.08
C PHE A 53 0.33 -12.25 24.47
N ASP A 54 -0.66 -13.10 24.23
CA ASP A 54 -2.09 -12.83 24.41
C ASP A 54 -2.39 -12.35 25.83
N ALA A 55 -1.74 -12.96 26.83
CA ALA A 55 -1.91 -12.60 28.23
C ALA A 55 -1.27 -11.26 28.62
N VAL A 56 -0.24 -10.80 27.89
CA VAL A 56 0.50 -9.56 28.17
C VAL A 56 -0.16 -8.35 27.49
N VAL A 57 -0.84 -8.58 26.36
CA VAL A 57 -1.47 -7.54 25.53
C VAL A 57 -2.95 -7.82 25.31
N ALA A 58 -3.62 -8.46 26.29
CA ALA A 58 -5.07 -8.65 26.33
C ALA A 58 -5.78 -7.31 26.61
N GLY A 59 -5.69 -6.38 25.66
CA GLY A 59 -6.48 -5.17 25.61
C GLY A 59 -7.53 -5.22 24.49
N PRO A 60 -8.52 -4.31 24.51
CA PRO A 60 -9.55 -4.19 23.46
C PRO A 60 -8.98 -4.12 22.03
N PHE A 61 -7.74 -3.67 21.88
CA PHE A 61 -7.03 -3.60 20.60
C PHE A 61 -6.90 -4.96 19.90
N ILE A 62 -6.60 -6.07 20.57
CA ILE A 62 -6.42 -7.36 19.87
C ILE A 62 -7.77 -7.97 19.47
N TYR A 63 -8.79 -7.82 20.32
CA TYR A 63 -10.12 -8.41 20.11
C TYR A 63 -11.03 -7.60 19.17
N ALA A 64 -10.65 -6.37 18.81
CA ALA A 64 -11.46 -5.51 17.95
C ALA A 64 -11.46 -5.88 16.46
N GLY A 65 -10.69 -6.89 16.03
CA GLY A 65 -10.70 -7.39 14.64
C GLY A 65 -10.21 -6.38 13.58
N TRP A 66 -9.61 -5.27 13.98
CA TRP A 66 -9.11 -4.20 13.10
C TRP A 66 -8.10 -4.69 12.06
N HIS A 67 -7.30 -5.70 12.39
CA HIS A 67 -6.38 -6.34 11.45
C HIS A 67 -7.12 -7.06 10.31
N GLY A 68 -8.36 -7.53 10.56
CA GLY A 68 -9.28 -8.06 9.56
C GLY A 68 -9.67 -7.00 8.54
N ALA A 69 -10.16 -5.85 9.01
CA ALA A 69 -10.47 -4.72 8.13
C ALA A 69 -9.21 -4.20 7.39
N ALA A 70 -8.05 -4.22 8.05
CA ALA A 70 -6.78 -3.84 7.43
C ALA A 70 -6.38 -4.77 6.27
N VAL A 71 -6.55 -6.09 6.44
CA VAL A 71 -6.25 -7.06 5.37
C VAL A 71 -7.23 -6.95 4.21
N GLU A 72 -8.51 -6.74 4.49
CA GLU A 72 -9.53 -6.47 3.45
C GLU A 72 -9.18 -5.23 2.64
N GLY A 73 -8.89 -4.10 3.31
CA GLY A 73 -8.46 -2.87 2.66
C GLY A 73 -7.18 -3.05 1.83
N PHE A 74 -6.19 -3.79 2.36
CA PHE A 74 -4.95 -4.07 1.66
C PHE A 74 -5.20 -4.85 0.37
N PHE A 75 -6.08 -5.85 0.42
CA PHE A 75 -6.45 -6.65 -0.75
C PHE A 75 -7.24 -5.86 -1.78
N VAL A 76 -8.20 -5.03 -1.35
CA VAL A 76 -8.99 -4.18 -2.27
C VAL A 76 -8.08 -3.24 -3.06
N ILE A 77 -7.19 -2.49 -2.37
CA ILE A 77 -6.28 -1.54 -3.04
C ILE A 77 -5.27 -2.29 -3.92
N SER A 78 -4.70 -3.38 -3.43
CA SER A 78 -3.74 -4.17 -4.20
C SER A 78 -4.39 -4.79 -5.45
N GLY A 79 -5.61 -5.32 -5.32
CA GLY A 79 -6.38 -5.87 -6.43
C GLY A 79 -6.67 -4.84 -7.51
N TYR A 80 -7.12 -3.65 -7.11
CA TYR A 80 -7.32 -2.52 -8.03
C TYR A 80 -6.03 -2.20 -8.82
N LEU A 81 -4.90 -2.03 -8.14
CA LEU A 81 -3.63 -1.70 -8.78
C LEU A 81 -3.11 -2.83 -9.70
N ILE A 82 -3.28 -4.08 -9.28
CA ILE A 82 -2.93 -5.26 -10.07
C ILE A 82 -3.75 -5.29 -11.36
N LEU A 83 -5.07 -5.14 -11.26
CA LEU A 83 -5.97 -5.17 -12.41
C LEU A 83 -5.71 -3.99 -13.35
N ALA A 84 -5.53 -2.78 -12.79
CA ALA A 84 -5.17 -1.59 -13.57
C ALA A 84 -3.82 -1.75 -14.29
N SER A 85 -2.85 -2.44 -13.67
CA SER A 85 -1.57 -2.76 -14.32
C SER A 85 -1.70 -3.83 -15.39
N ALA A 86 -2.53 -4.85 -15.16
CA ALA A 86 -2.78 -5.93 -16.12
C ALA A 86 -3.45 -5.40 -17.40
N HIS A 87 -4.38 -4.45 -17.28
CA HIS A 87 -5.00 -3.81 -18.46
C HIS A 87 -4.03 -2.98 -19.32
N ARG A 88 -2.90 -2.55 -18.76
CA ARG A 88 -1.92 -1.69 -19.45
C ARG A 88 -0.73 -2.45 -20.05
N LEU A 89 -0.57 -3.74 -19.73
CA LEU A 89 0.64 -4.50 -20.04
C LEU A 89 0.29 -5.83 -20.71
N ALA A 90 1.15 -6.29 -21.62
CA ALA A 90 1.11 -7.67 -22.08
C ALA A 90 1.36 -8.64 -20.91
N LEU A 91 0.68 -9.80 -20.91
CA LEU A 91 0.72 -10.77 -19.81
C LEU A 91 2.15 -11.12 -19.36
N ARG A 92 3.04 -11.40 -20.31
CA ARG A 92 4.46 -11.72 -20.04
C ARG A 92 5.17 -10.58 -19.30
N ALA A 93 4.99 -9.35 -19.76
CA ALA A 93 5.61 -8.16 -19.15
C ALA A 93 5.02 -7.86 -17.76
N PHE A 94 3.71 -8.08 -17.58
CA PHE A 94 3.05 -7.96 -16.28
C PHE A 94 3.61 -8.96 -15.27
N LEU A 95 3.68 -10.25 -15.64
CA LEU A 95 4.20 -11.30 -14.76
C LEU A 95 5.67 -11.07 -14.40
N TRP A 96 6.51 -10.70 -15.36
CA TRP A 96 7.92 -10.45 -15.12
C TRP A 96 8.17 -9.30 -14.13
N ARG A 97 7.47 -8.16 -14.32
CA ARG A 97 7.57 -7.02 -13.40
C ARG A 97 7.15 -7.39 -11.98
N ARG A 98 6.14 -8.26 -11.84
CA ARG A 98 5.67 -8.70 -10.53
C ARG A 98 6.62 -9.71 -9.88
N PHE A 99 7.18 -10.62 -10.66
CA PHE A 99 8.20 -11.56 -10.21
C PHE A 99 9.40 -10.83 -9.60
N LEU A 100 9.98 -9.88 -10.35
CA LEU A 100 11.12 -9.07 -9.90
C LEU A 100 10.82 -8.22 -8.67
N ARG A 101 9.55 -7.93 -8.38
CA ARG A 101 9.15 -7.15 -7.20
C ARG A 101 8.95 -8.01 -5.95
N ILE A 102 8.42 -9.23 -6.10
CA ILE A 102 8.02 -10.09 -4.96
C ILE A 102 9.15 -11.05 -4.54
N TYR A 103 9.81 -11.68 -5.52
CA TYR A 103 10.77 -12.74 -5.24
C TYR A 103 12.02 -12.28 -4.48
N PRO A 104 12.61 -11.10 -4.74
CA PRO A 104 13.77 -10.67 -3.96
C PRO A 104 13.44 -10.50 -2.47
N GLY A 105 12.30 -9.90 -2.14
CA GLY A 105 11.85 -9.76 -0.76
C GLY A 105 11.55 -11.12 -0.11
N TYR A 106 10.93 -12.03 -0.86
CA TYR A 106 10.67 -13.39 -0.39
C TYR A 106 11.96 -14.17 -0.11
N ALA A 107 12.95 -14.09 -1.00
CA ALA A 107 14.25 -14.75 -0.82
C ALA A 107 14.99 -14.23 0.42
N VAL A 108 15.00 -12.90 0.61
CA VAL A 108 15.57 -12.29 1.82
C VAL A 108 14.84 -12.78 3.08
N ALA A 109 13.50 -12.80 3.06
CA ALA A 109 12.71 -13.30 4.18
C ALA A 109 13.04 -14.76 4.52
N LEU A 110 13.14 -15.64 3.50
CA LEU A 110 13.53 -17.03 3.71
C LEU A 110 14.92 -17.18 4.32
N ILE A 111 15.91 -16.42 3.82
CA ILE A 111 17.28 -16.45 4.35
C ILE A 111 17.29 -16.01 5.81
N VAL A 112 16.63 -14.89 6.13
CA VAL A 112 16.54 -14.40 7.52
C VAL A 112 15.83 -15.42 8.40
N THR A 113 14.71 -15.98 7.96
CA THR A 113 13.99 -16.99 8.74
C THR A 113 14.84 -18.24 8.98
N ALA A 114 15.49 -18.78 7.95
CA ALA A 114 16.26 -20.02 8.03
C ALA A 114 17.55 -19.88 8.85
N PHE A 115 18.27 -18.77 8.71
CA PHE A 115 19.61 -18.61 9.29
C PHE A 115 19.67 -17.69 10.51
N VAL A 116 18.63 -16.90 10.78
CA VAL A 116 18.56 -15.99 11.94
C VAL A 116 17.44 -16.40 12.87
N THR A 117 16.18 -16.39 12.39
CA THR A 117 15.02 -16.63 13.26
C THR A 117 14.95 -18.07 13.78
N ALA A 118 15.15 -19.07 12.93
CA ALA A 118 15.05 -20.47 13.32
C ALA A 118 16.12 -20.88 14.35
N PRO A 119 17.42 -20.55 14.18
CA PRO A 119 18.43 -20.82 15.20
C PRO A 119 18.10 -20.11 16.53
N LEU A 120 17.72 -18.83 16.50
CA LEU A 120 17.37 -18.08 17.71
C LEU A 120 16.19 -18.69 18.48
N GLY A 121 15.24 -19.32 17.79
CA GLY A 121 14.09 -19.98 18.43
C GLY A 121 14.41 -21.35 19.05
N THR A 122 15.57 -21.93 18.76
CA THR A 122 16.01 -23.23 19.31
C THR A 122 16.97 -23.11 20.50
N ILE A 123 17.44 -21.89 20.79
CA ILE A 123 18.32 -21.56 21.93
C ILE A 123 17.43 -21.14 23.11
#